data_AF-A0AAQ5XYD2-F1
#
_entry.id   AF-A0AAQ5XYD2-F1
#
_cell.length_a   1.000
_cell.length_b   1.000
_cell.length_c   1.000
_cell.angle_alpha   90.00
_cell.angle_beta   90.00
_cell.angle_gamma   90.00
#
_symmetry.space_group_name_H-M   'P 1'
#
loop_
_entity.id
_entity.type
_entity.pdbx_description
1 polymer ?
#
loop_
_entity_poly.entity_id
_entity_poly.type
_entity_poly.pdbx_seq_one_letter_code
_entity_poly.pdbx_strand_id
1 'polypeptide(L)'
;MAFTLSEIMAARRQQSQAQSHTQRGSRTAVEVDEYSTNPTQAFTFYNINQGRFQPPHVHMVDPMPHDTPKPPGYTRFVCISDTHSRTDAIQMPYGDVFIHAGDFTELGLPSEVKKFNDWLGTLPYDIKIVIAGNHELTFDQEFMADLIKQDFYYFPSASKLKPENYENVQSLLTNCIYLQDSEVTVRGFRIYGSPWQPWYYGWGFNLPRGQALLDKWNQIPDNTDILVTHCPPLERQKAGKMEVFWTGSPRRCSVSGAWSCSTQSRGESSPNYTCLDTFMKVMG
;
A
#
# COMPACT_ATOMS: atom_id res chain seq x y z
N MET A 1 23.36 -8.05 -13.78
CA MET A 1 24.22 -7.10 -13.04
C MET A 1 23.30 -6.36 -12.10
N ALA A 2 23.46 -6.60 -10.80
CA ALA A 2 22.63 -6.00 -9.75
C ALA A 2 22.82 -4.48 -9.72
N PHE A 3 21.73 -3.75 -9.44
CA PHE A 3 21.84 -2.33 -9.13
C PHE A 3 22.77 -2.18 -7.92
N THR A 4 23.77 -1.33 -8.06
CA THR A 4 24.78 -1.12 -7.02
C THR A 4 24.17 -0.29 -5.89
N LEU A 5 24.71 -0.40 -4.67
CA LEU A 5 24.41 0.49 -3.53
C LEU A 5 24.35 1.98 -3.93
N SER A 6 25.06 2.37 -4.99
CA SER A 6 25.06 3.72 -5.53
C SER A 6 23.71 4.18 -6.11
N GLU A 7 22.91 3.28 -6.69
CA GLU A 7 21.62 3.61 -7.31
C GLU A 7 20.50 3.74 -6.26
N ILE A 8 20.54 2.90 -5.21
CA ILE A 8 19.69 3.07 -4.01
C ILE A 8 20.03 4.39 -3.30
N MET A 9 21.31 4.72 -3.18
CA MET A 9 21.73 6.01 -2.63
C MET A 9 21.38 7.19 -3.55
N ALA A 10 21.38 7.02 -4.88
CA ALA A 10 20.97 8.05 -5.82
C ALA A 10 19.47 8.35 -5.72
N ALA A 11 18.63 7.32 -5.59
CA ALA A 11 17.19 7.49 -5.33
C ALA A 11 16.94 8.23 -4.01
N ARG A 12 17.69 7.90 -2.94
CA ARG A 12 17.63 8.62 -1.65
C ARG A 12 18.10 10.09 -1.76
N ARG A 13 19.10 10.38 -2.60
CA ARG A 13 19.54 11.78 -2.85
C ARG A 13 18.49 12.56 -3.64
N GLN A 14 17.84 11.95 -4.61
CA GLN A 14 16.73 12.58 -5.33
C GLN A 14 15.53 12.87 -4.42
N GLN A 15 15.23 12.02 -3.42
CA GLN A 15 14.24 12.31 -2.37
C GLN A 15 14.57 13.59 -1.58
N SER A 16 15.85 13.83 -1.25
CA SER A 16 16.27 15.05 -0.54
C SER A 16 16.24 16.33 -1.40
N GLN A 17 16.31 16.20 -2.73
CA GLN A 17 16.34 17.33 -3.66
C GLN A 17 14.95 17.68 -4.26
N ALA A 18 13.99 16.75 -4.25
CA ALA A 18 12.64 16.97 -4.76
C ALA A 18 11.74 17.83 -3.84
N GLN A 19 12.23 18.28 -2.69
CA GLN A 19 11.49 19.16 -1.78
C GLN A 19 11.41 20.63 -2.23
N SER A 20 12.04 21.02 -3.35
CA SER A 20 11.90 22.37 -3.90
C SER A 20 11.44 22.36 -5.37
N HIS A 21 10.32 23.04 -5.60
CA HIS A 21 9.71 23.38 -6.88
C HIS A 21 8.81 22.35 -7.58
N THR A 22 7.51 22.50 -7.35
CA THR A 22 6.45 22.15 -8.32
C THR A 22 5.64 23.40 -8.66
N GLN A 23 5.61 23.77 -9.95
CA GLN A 23 4.71 24.78 -10.49
C GLN A 23 3.27 24.24 -10.46
N ARG A 24 2.36 24.96 -9.79
CA ARG A 24 0.92 24.67 -9.71
C ARG A 24 0.25 24.83 -11.08
N GLY A 25 0.01 23.72 -11.77
CA GLY A 25 -1.05 23.65 -12.77
C GLY A 25 -2.43 23.83 -12.13
N SER A 26 -3.43 24.24 -12.91
CA SER A 26 -4.80 24.46 -12.46
C SER A 26 -5.43 23.14 -12.00
N ARG A 27 -5.33 22.89 -10.69
CA ARG A 27 -5.92 21.74 -10.01
C ARG A 27 -7.43 21.93 -9.91
N THR A 28 -8.22 20.94 -10.31
CA THR A 28 -9.61 20.84 -9.82
C THR A 28 -9.52 20.52 -8.33
N ALA A 29 -9.88 21.48 -7.49
CA ALA A 29 -9.87 21.27 -6.04
C ALA A 29 -10.84 20.12 -5.72
N VAL A 30 -10.32 19.08 -5.06
CA VAL A 30 -11.14 17.99 -4.53
C VAL A 30 -11.64 18.44 -3.17
N GLU A 31 -12.95 18.38 -2.96
CA GLU A 31 -13.60 18.71 -1.69
C GLU A 31 -14.05 17.44 -0.97
N VAL A 32 -14.36 17.56 0.33
CA VAL A 32 -14.91 16.44 1.09
C VAL A 32 -16.30 16.11 0.55
N ASP A 33 -16.48 14.85 0.18
CA ASP A 33 -17.76 14.32 -0.27
C ASP A 33 -18.83 14.42 0.82
N GLU A 34 -20.05 14.83 0.46
CA GLU A 34 -21.21 14.87 1.38
C GLU A 34 -21.46 13.51 2.05
N TYR A 35 -21.21 12.42 1.34
CA TYR A 35 -21.37 11.05 1.81
C TYR A 35 -20.07 10.42 2.33
N SER A 36 -19.03 11.22 2.58
CA SER A 36 -17.71 10.73 3.02
C SER A 36 -17.77 9.79 4.22
N THR A 37 -18.66 10.06 5.19
CA THR A 37 -18.82 9.23 6.40
C THR A 37 -19.68 7.98 6.19
N ASN A 38 -20.37 7.84 5.04
CA ASN A 38 -21.22 6.72 4.72
C ASN A 38 -20.86 6.14 3.33
N PRO A 39 -19.79 5.34 3.21
CA PRO A 39 -19.31 4.84 1.93
C PRO A 39 -20.36 4.01 1.18
N THR A 40 -21.21 3.24 1.87
CA THR A 40 -22.28 2.47 1.23
C THR A 40 -23.30 3.38 0.54
N GLN A 41 -23.65 4.49 1.19
CA GLN A 41 -24.54 5.49 0.60
C GLN A 41 -23.84 6.24 -0.54
N ALA A 42 -22.57 6.63 -0.37
CA ALA A 42 -21.78 7.26 -1.42
C ALA A 42 -21.74 6.37 -2.69
N PHE A 43 -21.44 5.08 -2.51
CA PHE A 43 -21.44 4.10 -3.60
C PHE A 43 -22.79 4.10 -4.31
N THR A 44 -23.89 3.97 -3.56
CA THR A 44 -25.24 3.92 -4.11
C THR A 44 -25.61 5.20 -4.86
N PHE A 45 -25.33 6.36 -4.27
CA PHE A 45 -25.60 7.66 -4.85
C PHE A 45 -24.88 7.84 -6.20
N TYR A 46 -23.56 7.60 -6.23
CA TYR A 46 -22.77 7.73 -7.45
C TYR A 46 -23.14 6.69 -8.51
N ASN A 47 -23.49 5.49 -8.08
CA ASN A 47 -23.86 4.45 -9.01
C ASN A 47 -25.22 4.73 -9.69
N ILE A 48 -26.20 5.24 -8.94
CA ILE A 48 -27.53 5.57 -9.47
C ILE A 48 -27.47 6.82 -10.37
N ASN A 49 -26.82 7.89 -9.89
CA ASN A 49 -26.89 9.19 -10.56
C ASN A 49 -25.89 9.36 -11.71
N GLN A 50 -24.77 8.61 -11.69
CA GLN A 50 -23.69 8.78 -12.66
C GLN A 50 -23.30 7.48 -13.36
N GLY A 51 -23.89 6.33 -12.97
CA GLY A 51 -23.44 5.03 -13.46
C GLY A 51 -21.98 4.74 -13.11
N ARG A 52 -21.44 5.37 -12.06
CA ARG A 52 -19.99 5.43 -11.78
C ARG A 52 -19.33 4.05 -11.64
N PHE A 53 -20.08 3.05 -11.19
CA PHE A 53 -19.59 1.69 -10.96
C PHE A 53 -20.27 0.66 -11.88
N GLN A 54 -20.77 1.10 -13.03
CA GLN A 54 -21.46 0.24 -14.00
C GLN A 54 -20.56 -0.15 -15.17
N PRO A 55 -20.81 -1.31 -15.81
CA PRO A 55 -20.21 -1.63 -17.10
C PRO A 55 -20.66 -0.64 -18.19
N PRO A 56 -19.89 -0.49 -19.29
CA PRO A 56 -18.73 -1.31 -19.66
C PRO A 56 -17.40 -0.84 -19.03
N HIS A 57 -17.36 0.38 -18.51
CA HIS A 57 -16.11 1.00 -18.05
C HIS A 57 -15.58 0.39 -16.75
N VAL A 58 -16.48 -0.11 -15.88
CA VAL A 58 -16.12 -0.82 -14.66
C VAL A 58 -16.48 -2.29 -14.80
N HIS A 59 -15.46 -3.15 -14.77
CA HIS A 59 -15.59 -4.60 -14.82
C HIS A 59 -14.38 -5.27 -14.15
N MET A 60 -14.54 -6.53 -13.74
CA MET A 60 -13.43 -7.31 -13.21
C MET A 60 -12.43 -7.61 -14.33
N VAL A 61 -11.14 -7.50 -14.03
CA VAL A 61 -10.06 -7.94 -14.92
C VAL A 61 -9.55 -9.28 -14.42
N ASP A 62 -9.57 -10.30 -15.28
CA ASP A 62 -9.07 -11.62 -14.93
C ASP A 62 -7.54 -11.61 -14.77
N PRO A 63 -7.00 -12.34 -13.79
CA PRO A 63 -5.56 -12.44 -13.60
C PRO A 63 -4.92 -13.19 -14.78
N MET A 64 -3.76 -12.69 -15.21
CA MET A 64 -2.94 -13.40 -16.20
C MET A 64 -2.10 -14.50 -15.53
N PRO A 65 -1.93 -15.67 -16.18
CA PRO A 65 -0.99 -16.70 -15.74
C PRO A 65 0.45 -16.17 -15.58
N HIS A 66 1.21 -16.73 -14.64
CA HIS A 66 2.57 -16.28 -14.33
C HIS A 66 3.56 -16.45 -15.50
N ASP A 67 3.34 -17.44 -16.35
CA ASP A 67 4.10 -17.75 -17.56
C ASP A 67 3.71 -16.89 -18.77
N THR A 68 2.71 -16.01 -18.64
CA THR A 68 2.32 -15.09 -19.70
C THR A 68 3.53 -14.28 -20.17
N PRO A 69 3.90 -14.28 -21.45
CA PRO A 69 5.03 -13.51 -21.95
C PRO A 69 4.85 -12.01 -21.68
N LYS A 70 5.88 -11.36 -21.13
CA LYS A 70 5.90 -9.91 -20.95
C LYS A 70 6.12 -9.23 -22.32
N PRO A 71 5.22 -8.36 -22.81
CA PRO A 71 5.38 -7.74 -24.12
C PRO A 71 6.64 -6.84 -24.20
N PRO A 72 7.27 -6.68 -25.39
CA PRO A 72 8.47 -5.85 -25.54
C PRO A 72 8.25 -4.38 -25.13
N GLY A 73 9.15 -3.87 -24.30
CA GLY A 73 9.09 -2.50 -23.79
C GLY A 73 8.08 -2.28 -22.66
N TYR A 74 7.53 -3.35 -22.06
CA TYR A 74 6.68 -3.29 -20.88
C TYR A 74 7.46 -3.59 -19.61
N THR A 75 7.06 -2.95 -18.50
CA THR A 75 7.44 -3.33 -17.14
C THR A 75 6.35 -4.22 -16.54
N ARG A 76 6.75 -5.33 -15.90
CA ARG A 76 5.86 -6.20 -15.12
C ARG A 76 5.99 -5.90 -13.63
N PHE A 77 4.91 -5.44 -13.04
CA PHE A 77 4.80 -5.23 -11.60
C PHE A 77 4.28 -6.48 -10.91
N VAL A 78 4.94 -6.89 -9.84
CA VAL A 78 4.49 -7.97 -8.95
C VAL A 78 3.91 -7.34 -7.69
N CYS A 79 2.60 -7.50 -7.50
CA CYS A 79 1.86 -6.82 -6.45
C CYS A 79 1.39 -7.84 -5.42
N ILE A 80 1.73 -7.60 -4.16
CA ILE A 80 1.23 -8.35 -3.00
C ILE A 80 0.90 -7.39 -1.87
N SER A 81 0.19 -7.89 -0.86
CA SER A 81 -0.07 -7.18 0.39
C SER A 81 -0.46 -8.16 1.48
N ASP A 82 -0.62 -7.69 2.71
CA ASP A 82 -1.29 -8.41 3.80
C ASP A 82 -0.64 -9.77 4.04
N THR A 83 0.70 -9.81 3.95
CA THR A 83 1.44 -11.04 4.18
C THR A 83 1.51 -11.37 5.66
N HIS A 84 1.38 -10.38 6.56
CA HIS A 84 1.32 -10.56 8.01
C HIS A 84 2.39 -11.54 8.54
N SER A 85 3.66 -11.31 8.20
CA SER A 85 4.79 -12.18 8.56
C SER A 85 4.75 -13.63 7.98
N ARG A 86 3.78 -13.97 7.11
CA ARG A 86 3.56 -15.29 6.48
C ARG A 86 4.11 -15.37 5.04
N THR A 87 5.38 -15.05 4.86
CA THR A 87 6.03 -15.02 3.54
C THR A 87 6.63 -16.35 3.08
N ASP A 88 6.86 -17.30 3.99
CA ASP A 88 7.65 -18.51 3.75
C ASP A 88 7.07 -19.46 2.68
N ALA A 89 5.75 -19.44 2.48
CA ALA A 89 5.04 -20.31 1.52
C ALA A 89 4.72 -19.63 0.18
N ILE A 90 5.04 -18.34 0.03
CA ILE A 90 4.63 -17.57 -1.16
C ILE A 90 5.55 -17.89 -2.33
N GLN A 91 4.96 -18.45 -3.40
CA GLN A 91 5.67 -18.63 -4.67
C GLN A 91 5.61 -17.34 -5.49
N MET A 92 6.79 -16.76 -5.72
CA MET A 92 6.92 -15.46 -6.36
C MET A 92 7.09 -15.60 -7.88
N PRO A 93 6.27 -14.94 -8.71
CA PRO A 93 6.35 -15.03 -10.17
C PRO A 93 7.54 -14.25 -10.72
N TYR A 94 7.82 -14.41 -12.02
CA TYR A 94 8.75 -13.51 -12.70
C TYR A 94 8.15 -12.11 -12.85
N GLY A 95 8.97 -11.08 -12.61
CA GLY A 95 8.61 -9.68 -12.82
C GLY A 95 9.82 -8.74 -12.68
N ASP A 96 9.59 -7.45 -12.87
CA ASP A 96 10.66 -6.44 -12.88
C ASP A 96 10.68 -5.59 -11.62
N VAL A 97 9.51 -5.24 -11.08
CA VAL A 97 9.33 -4.38 -9.92
C VAL A 97 8.35 -5.03 -8.98
N PHE A 98 8.75 -5.21 -7.73
CA PHE A 98 7.90 -5.74 -6.68
C PHE A 98 7.29 -4.62 -5.86
N ILE A 99 6.01 -4.73 -5.52
CA ILE A 99 5.25 -3.79 -4.70
C ILE A 99 4.55 -4.58 -3.58
N HIS A 100 4.82 -4.21 -2.34
CA HIS A 100 4.05 -4.64 -1.16
C HIS A 100 3.21 -3.48 -0.63
N ALA A 101 1.91 -3.67 -0.52
CA ALA A 101 0.97 -2.59 -0.21
C ALA A 101 0.49 -2.57 1.25
N GLY A 102 1.41 -2.79 2.20
CA GLY A 102 1.14 -2.74 3.64
C GLY A 102 0.83 -4.08 4.28
N ASP A 103 0.75 -4.09 5.61
CA ASP A 103 0.47 -5.26 6.45
C ASP A 103 1.43 -6.42 6.20
N PHE A 104 2.73 -6.10 6.17
CA PHE A 104 3.78 -7.11 6.04
C PHE A 104 4.19 -7.73 7.39
N THR A 105 3.74 -7.15 8.50
CA THR A 105 3.92 -7.65 9.88
C THR A 105 2.58 -7.91 10.57
N GLU A 106 2.58 -8.50 11.76
CA GLU A 106 1.38 -8.61 12.60
C GLU A 106 1.23 -7.42 13.56
N LEU A 107 2.32 -6.85 14.06
CA LEU A 107 2.28 -5.74 15.04
C LEU A 107 3.38 -4.69 14.81
N GLY A 108 4.12 -4.76 13.70
CA GLY A 108 5.24 -3.87 13.42
C GLY A 108 6.46 -4.13 14.31
N LEU A 109 6.58 -5.30 14.94
CA LEU A 109 7.72 -5.50 15.84
C LEU A 109 9.04 -5.49 15.05
N PRO A 110 10.13 -4.91 15.58
CA PRO A 110 11.42 -4.86 14.86
C PRO A 110 11.91 -6.22 14.35
N SER A 111 11.62 -7.30 15.07
CA SER A 111 11.94 -8.67 14.64
C SER A 111 11.13 -9.12 13.42
N GLU A 112 9.86 -8.73 13.32
CA GLU A 112 9.02 -9.02 12.16
C GLU A 112 9.47 -8.23 10.94
N VAL A 113 9.78 -6.95 11.13
CA VAL A 113 10.31 -6.07 10.07
C VAL A 113 11.63 -6.63 9.54
N LYS A 114 12.51 -7.10 10.44
CA LYS A 114 13.74 -7.78 10.04
C LYS A 114 13.45 -9.07 9.27
N LYS A 115 12.55 -9.93 9.74
CA LYS A 115 12.16 -11.17 9.03
C LYS A 115 11.66 -10.86 7.62
N PHE A 116 10.77 -9.88 7.50
CA PHE A 116 10.26 -9.43 6.21
C PHE A 116 11.36 -8.88 5.30
N ASN A 117 12.26 -8.05 5.83
CA ASN A 117 13.39 -7.52 5.06
C ASN A 117 14.37 -8.62 4.60
N ASP A 118 14.63 -9.63 5.45
CA ASP A 118 15.46 -10.78 5.10
C ASP A 118 14.80 -11.55 3.95
N TRP A 119 13.49 -11.78 3.99
CA TRP A 119 12.73 -12.39 2.90
C TRP A 119 12.80 -11.57 1.61
N LEU A 120 12.60 -10.24 1.66
CA LEU A 120 12.75 -9.36 0.51
C LEU A 120 14.13 -9.48 -0.17
N GLY A 121 15.18 -9.68 0.63
CA GLY A 121 16.55 -9.88 0.15
C GLY A 121 16.74 -11.16 -0.67
N THR A 122 15.87 -12.16 -0.48
CA THR A 122 15.90 -13.41 -1.25
C THR A 122 15.22 -13.28 -2.62
N LEU A 123 14.39 -12.25 -2.81
CA LEU A 123 13.59 -12.11 -4.01
C LEU A 123 14.42 -11.61 -5.21
N PRO A 124 14.16 -12.14 -6.43
CA PRO A 124 14.96 -11.86 -7.61
C PRO A 124 14.72 -10.47 -8.24
N TYR A 125 13.76 -9.69 -7.73
CA TYR A 125 13.42 -8.38 -8.28
C TYR A 125 14.51 -7.35 -7.97
N ASP A 126 14.95 -6.55 -8.92
CA ASP A 126 15.95 -5.51 -8.63
C ASP A 126 15.36 -4.38 -7.77
N ILE A 127 14.07 -4.09 -7.96
CA ILE A 127 13.37 -2.97 -7.32
C ILE A 127 12.21 -3.53 -6.50
N LYS A 128 12.21 -3.22 -5.20
CA LYS A 128 11.14 -3.55 -4.27
C LYS A 128 10.62 -2.25 -3.66
N ILE A 129 9.32 -2.03 -3.71
CA ILE A 129 8.64 -0.87 -3.13
C ILE A 129 7.69 -1.36 -2.06
N VAL A 130 7.68 -0.70 -0.91
CA VAL A 130 6.85 -1.09 0.24
C VAL A 130 6.21 0.15 0.84
N ILE A 131 4.93 0.06 1.17
CA ILE A 131 4.27 0.97 2.12
C ILE A 131 3.90 0.19 3.39
N ALA A 132 3.60 0.90 4.47
CA ALA A 132 2.99 0.32 5.67
C ALA A 132 1.47 0.15 5.53
N GLY A 133 0.88 -0.70 6.36
CA GLY A 133 -0.55 -0.82 6.61
C GLY A 133 -0.88 -0.65 8.10
N ASN A 134 -2.10 -0.99 8.54
CA ASN A 134 -2.49 -0.85 9.96
C ASN A 134 -1.64 -1.68 10.92
N HIS A 135 -1.08 -2.81 10.49
CA HIS A 135 -0.34 -3.70 11.38
C HIS A 135 1.08 -3.21 11.68
N GLU A 136 1.62 -2.28 10.89
CA GLU A 136 2.92 -1.65 11.15
C GLU A 136 2.84 -0.57 12.25
N LEU A 137 2.34 -0.94 13.44
CA LEU A 137 2.07 -0.02 14.56
C LEU A 137 3.27 0.88 14.89
N THR A 138 4.47 0.29 14.91
CA THR A 138 5.73 0.99 15.23
C THR A 138 6.16 2.02 14.19
N PHE A 139 5.55 2.02 13.00
CA PHE A 139 5.83 3.00 11.94
C PHE A 139 4.99 4.27 12.13
N ASP A 140 3.89 4.18 12.89
CA ASP A 140 3.05 5.30 13.28
C ASP A 140 3.46 5.82 14.67
N GLN A 141 4.27 6.88 14.67
CA GLN A 141 4.84 7.46 15.89
C GLN A 141 3.77 8.10 16.78
N GLU A 142 2.71 8.68 16.19
CA GLU A 142 1.61 9.28 16.95
C GLU A 142 0.81 8.17 17.64
N PHE A 143 0.49 7.10 16.92
CA PHE A 143 -0.17 5.93 17.48
C PHE A 143 0.62 5.31 18.64
N MET A 144 1.93 5.08 18.46
CA MET A 144 2.78 4.52 19.52
C MET A 144 2.85 5.43 20.76
N ALA A 145 2.94 6.75 20.55
CA ALA A 145 2.97 7.70 21.66
C ALA A 145 1.66 7.67 22.48
N ASP A 146 0.52 7.51 21.82
CA ASP A 146 -0.77 7.42 22.49
C ASP A 146 -1.01 6.05 23.14
N LEU A 147 -0.59 4.96 22.48
CA LEU A 147 -0.66 3.60 23.01
C LEU A 147 0.07 3.48 24.35
N ILE A 148 1.26 4.07 24.45
CA ILE A 148 2.10 4.04 25.67
C ILE A 148 1.49 4.89 26.79
N LYS A 149 0.90 6.05 26.48
CA LYS A 149 0.29 6.95 27.48
C LYS A 149 -0.98 6.38 28.10
N GLN A 150 -1.77 5.63 27.34
CA GLN A 150 -3.08 5.16 27.77
C GLN A 150 -3.03 3.83 28.55
N ASP A 151 -1.82 3.33 28.89
CA ASP A 151 -1.57 2.04 29.55
C ASP A 151 -2.37 0.88 28.89
N PHE A 152 -2.45 0.95 27.56
CA PHE A 152 -3.38 0.18 26.77
C PHE A 152 -2.86 -1.25 26.61
N TYR A 153 -3.40 -2.19 27.41
CA TYR A 153 -3.08 -3.62 27.35
C TYR A 153 -3.57 -4.32 26.06
N TYR A 154 -4.14 -3.60 25.10
CA TYR A 154 -4.70 -4.17 23.87
C TYR A 154 -3.62 -4.78 22.97
N PHE A 155 -2.42 -4.17 22.93
CA PHE A 155 -1.26 -4.68 22.20
C PHE A 155 -0.06 -4.88 23.14
N PRO A 156 -0.07 -5.91 24.01
CA PRO A 156 0.88 -6.04 25.11
C PRO A 156 2.33 -6.23 24.65
N SER A 157 2.56 -6.71 23.42
CA SER A 157 3.91 -6.84 22.86
C SER A 157 4.44 -5.51 22.32
N ALA A 158 3.57 -4.68 21.72
CA ALA A 158 3.95 -3.37 21.18
C ALA A 158 4.06 -2.32 22.30
N SER A 159 3.15 -2.33 23.28
CA SER A 159 3.15 -1.37 24.40
C SER A 159 4.35 -1.48 25.33
N LYS A 160 5.06 -2.62 25.31
CA LYS A 160 6.31 -2.85 26.06
C LYS A 160 7.55 -2.30 25.35
N LEU A 161 7.43 -1.88 24.09
CA LEU A 161 8.56 -1.31 23.37
C LEU A 161 8.89 0.07 23.94
N LYS A 162 10.18 0.34 24.12
CA LYS A 162 10.66 1.68 24.41
C LYS A 162 10.83 2.46 23.10
N PRO A 163 10.74 3.80 23.12
CA PRO A 163 10.97 4.64 21.93
C PRO A 163 12.23 4.28 21.14
N GLU A 164 13.34 4.05 21.85
CA GLU A 164 14.63 3.61 21.29
C GLU A 164 14.56 2.29 20.49
N ASN A 165 13.54 1.46 20.70
CA ASN A 165 13.35 0.21 19.97
C ASN A 165 12.67 0.40 18.62
N TYR A 166 11.94 1.51 18.40
CA TYR A 166 11.12 1.70 17.19
C TYR A 166 11.32 3.05 16.47
N GLU A 167 12.04 4.01 17.05
CA GLU A 167 12.32 5.32 16.43
C GLU A 167 12.89 5.21 15.01
N ASN A 168 13.69 4.16 14.75
CA ASN A 168 14.31 3.91 13.44
C ASN A 168 13.84 2.61 12.77
N VAL A 169 12.65 2.10 13.10
CA VAL A 169 12.19 0.79 12.61
C VAL A 169 12.17 0.69 11.08
N GLN A 170 11.82 1.79 10.39
CA GLN A 170 11.82 1.89 8.93
C GLN A 170 13.22 1.63 8.33
N SER A 171 14.29 1.96 9.05
CA SER A 171 15.67 1.76 8.57
C SER A 171 16.07 0.29 8.46
N LEU A 172 15.33 -0.61 9.10
CA LEU A 172 15.53 -2.06 8.98
C LEU A 172 15.15 -2.60 7.60
N LEU A 173 14.34 -1.86 6.84
CA LEU A 173 13.95 -2.18 5.47
C LEU A 173 15.06 -1.82 4.46
N THR A 174 16.19 -2.51 4.53
CA THR A 174 17.37 -2.26 3.69
C THR A 174 17.24 -2.80 2.25
N ASN A 175 16.36 -3.77 2.02
CA ASN A 175 16.17 -4.45 0.73
C ASN A 175 15.02 -3.87 -0.11
N CYS A 176 14.46 -2.72 0.27
CA CYS A 176 13.41 -2.04 -0.50
C CYS A 176 13.51 -0.51 -0.41
N ILE A 177 12.69 0.13 -1.23
CA ILE A 177 12.35 1.55 -1.16
C ILE A 177 11.05 1.65 -0.39
N TYR A 178 11.13 2.08 0.87
CA TYR A 178 9.95 2.35 1.68
C TYR A 178 9.35 3.72 1.30
N LEU A 179 8.03 3.77 1.12
CA LEU A 179 7.27 4.98 0.84
C LEU A 179 6.24 5.22 1.94
N GLN A 180 6.19 6.45 2.43
CA GLN A 180 5.16 6.95 3.33
C GLN A 180 4.95 8.43 2.99
N ASP A 181 3.77 8.76 2.46
CA ASP A 181 3.43 10.10 1.94
C ASP A 181 4.53 10.66 1.02
N SER A 182 5.08 9.80 0.15
CA SER A 182 6.24 10.11 -0.68
C SER A 182 6.23 9.32 -1.99
N GLU A 183 7.04 9.77 -2.95
CA GLU A 183 7.17 9.14 -4.25
C GLU A 183 8.59 8.68 -4.58
N VAL A 184 8.67 7.78 -5.56
CA VAL A 184 9.90 7.39 -6.24
C VAL A 184 9.64 7.23 -7.74
N THR A 185 10.64 7.56 -8.56
CA THR A 185 10.60 7.26 -10.00
C THR A 185 11.47 6.04 -10.29
N VAL A 186 10.87 4.97 -10.79
CA VAL A 186 11.58 3.73 -11.16
C VAL A 186 11.19 3.28 -12.56
N ARG A 187 12.17 2.95 -13.40
CA ARG A 187 11.94 2.54 -14.79
C ARG A 187 11.03 3.52 -15.57
N GLY A 188 11.07 4.81 -15.22
CA GLY A 188 10.25 5.87 -15.84
C GLY A 188 8.79 5.96 -15.35
N PHE A 189 8.41 5.20 -14.31
CA PHE A 189 7.11 5.28 -13.63
C PHE A 189 7.26 6.04 -12.32
N ARG A 190 6.40 7.04 -12.09
CA ARG A 190 6.32 7.79 -10.84
C ARG A 190 5.33 7.10 -9.91
N ILE A 191 5.82 6.60 -8.79
CA ILE A 191 5.08 5.76 -7.86
C ILE A 191 4.95 6.51 -6.53
N TYR A 192 3.73 6.79 -6.10
CA TYR A 192 3.43 7.43 -4.83
C TYR A 192 2.83 6.42 -3.85
N GLY A 193 3.31 6.41 -2.61
CA GLY A 193 2.88 5.47 -1.57
C GLY A 193 2.39 6.18 -0.31
N SER A 194 1.24 5.74 0.23
CA SER A 194 0.69 6.29 1.47
C SER A 194 -0.05 5.22 2.28
N PRO A 195 0.21 5.10 3.60
CA PRO A 195 -0.35 4.04 4.44
C PRO A 195 -1.73 4.38 5.03
N TRP A 196 -2.17 5.64 4.95
CA TRP A 196 -3.36 6.11 5.67
C TRP A 196 -4.62 5.41 5.22
N GLN A 197 -5.51 5.16 6.18
CA GLN A 197 -6.78 4.52 5.92
C GLN A 197 -7.91 5.15 6.74
N PRO A 198 -9.16 5.00 6.30
CA PRO A 198 -10.32 5.24 7.15
C PRO A 198 -10.26 4.38 8.40
N TRP A 199 -10.58 4.99 9.55
CA TRP A 199 -10.55 4.32 10.85
C TRP A 199 -11.08 2.88 10.82
N TYR A 200 -10.26 1.94 11.32
CA TYR A 200 -10.56 0.52 11.46
C TYR A 200 -9.97 -0.04 12.76
N TYR A 201 -10.84 -0.46 13.67
CA TYR A 201 -10.53 -1.14 14.95
C TYR A 201 -9.39 -0.55 15.81
N GLY A 202 -9.06 0.73 15.66
CA GLY A 202 -8.04 1.38 16.48
C GLY A 202 -6.62 0.86 16.24
N TRP A 203 -6.30 0.45 15.01
CA TRP A 203 -4.93 0.16 14.58
C TRP A 203 -4.16 1.42 14.14
N GLY A 204 -2.89 1.25 13.72
CA GLY A 204 -2.05 2.32 13.18
C GLY A 204 -2.56 2.89 11.85
N PHE A 205 -2.09 4.10 11.51
CA PHE A 205 -2.40 4.81 10.26
C PHE A 205 -3.89 5.07 10.01
N ASN A 206 -4.69 5.11 11.08
CA ASN A 206 -6.10 5.41 11.03
C ASN A 206 -6.36 6.91 11.09
N LEU A 207 -7.17 7.41 10.15
CA LEU A 207 -7.71 8.76 10.19
C LEU A 207 -9.23 8.73 10.03
N PRO A 208 -9.95 9.70 10.61
CA PRO A 208 -11.37 9.85 10.35
C PRO A 208 -11.61 10.14 8.86
N ARG A 209 -12.70 9.60 8.32
CA ARG A 209 -13.16 9.95 6.97
C ARG A 209 -13.43 11.45 6.87
N GLY A 210 -13.27 12.00 5.67
CA GLY A 210 -13.45 13.43 5.41
C GLY A 210 -12.12 14.16 5.31
N GLN A 211 -12.02 15.32 5.96
CA GLN A 211 -10.92 16.26 5.74
C GLN A 211 -9.55 15.67 6.09
N ALA A 212 -9.43 14.92 7.19
CA ALA A 212 -8.14 14.37 7.62
C ALA A 212 -7.50 13.45 6.56
N LEU A 213 -8.30 12.57 5.95
CA LEU A 213 -7.83 11.75 4.83
C LEU A 213 -7.65 12.57 3.56
N LEU A 214 -8.55 13.52 3.27
CA LEU A 214 -8.40 14.40 2.11
C LEU A 214 -7.09 15.19 2.15
N ASP A 215 -6.63 15.62 3.33
CA ASP A 215 -5.35 16.31 3.51
C ASP A 215 -4.15 15.42 3.14
N LYS A 216 -4.26 14.11 3.35
CA LYS A 216 -3.26 13.13 2.89
C LYS A 216 -3.35 12.92 1.39
N TRP A 217 -4.55 12.71 0.85
CA TRP A 217 -4.76 12.55 -0.60
C TRP A 217 -4.40 13.79 -1.40
N ASN A 218 -4.48 14.97 -0.79
CA ASN A 218 -4.10 16.23 -1.40
C ASN A 218 -2.59 16.38 -1.67
N GLN A 219 -1.77 15.52 -1.07
CA GLN A 219 -0.32 15.48 -1.26
C GLN A 219 0.10 14.62 -2.47
N ILE A 220 -0.81 13.79 -3.01
CA ILE A 220 -0.53 12.96 -4.19
C ILE A 220 -0.28 13.87 -5.40
N PRO A 221 0.88 13.79 -6.08
CA PRO A 221 1.15 14.59 -7.27
C PRO A 221 0.29 14.17 -8.46
N ASP A 222 -0.19 15.15 -9.25
CA ASP A 222 -1.08 14.92 -10.40
C ASP A 222 -0.48 14.00 -11.47
N ASN A 223 0.85 14.00 -11.61
CA ASN A 223 1.60 13.21 -12.57
C ASN A 223 2.09 11.86 -12.00
N THR A 224 1.41 11.33 -10.98
CA THR A 224 1.64 9.98 -10.45
C THR A 224 1.17 8.95 -11.48
N ASP A 225 2.03 7.99 -11.86
CA ASP A 225 1.64 6.88 -12.75
C ASP A 225 1.10 5.69 -11.95
N ILE A 226 1.57 5.46 -10.72
CA ILE A 226 1.14 4.36 -9.86
C ILE A 226 0.91 4.89 -8.45
N LEU A 227 -0.30 4.72 -7.94
CA LEU A 227 -0.66 5.00 -6.55
C LEU A 227 -0.76 3.69 -5.77
N VAL A 228 -0.05 3.62 -4.65
CA VAL A 228 -0.08 2.50 -3.71
C VAL A 228 -0.67 3.01 -2.40
N THR A 229 -1.83 2.48 -2.02
CA THR A 229 -2.48 2.75 -0.73
C THR A 229 -2.83 1.45 -0.06
N HIS A 230 -2.78 1.44 1.28
CA HIS A 230 -3.05 0.20 2.01
C HIS A 230 -4.52 -0.22 1.90
N CYS A 231 -5.45 0.74 1.98
CA CYS A 231 -6.87 0.48 1.81
C CYS A 231 -7.38 0.87 0.40
N PRO A 232 -8.54 0.32 -0.01
CA PRO A 232 -9.11 0.61 -1.30
C PRO A 232 -9.84 1.96 -1.31
N PRO A 233 -10.03 2.56 -2.50
CA PRO A 233 -10.89 3.72 -2.66
C PRO A 233 -12.35 3.31 -2.41
N LEU A 234 -13.27 4.26 -2.58
CA LEU A 234 -14.68 3.94 -2.60
C LEU A 234 -14.99 2.93 -3.73
N GLU A 235 -15.41 1.72 -3.34
CA GLU A 235 -15.79 0.65 -4.26
C GLU A 235 -16.97 -0.17 -3.72
N ARG A 236 -17.39 -1.15 -4.50
CA ARG A 236 -18.44 -2.09 -4.08
C ARG A 236 -17.81 -3.09 -3.11
N GLN A 237 -18.18 -3.03 -1.83
CA GLN A 237 -17.74 -4.04 -0.85
C GLN A 237 -18.07 -5.46 -1.35
N LYS A 238 -17.05 -6.19 -1.77
CA LYS A 238 -17.07 -7.65 -1.93
C LYS A 238 -15.87 -8.17 -1.17
N ALA A 239 -16.12 -8.80 -0.03
CA ALA A 239 -15.06 -9.35 0.81
C ALA A 239 -14.14 -10.31 0.02
N GLY A 240 -12.83 -10.08 0.12
CA GLY A 240 -11.81 -11.12 -0.09
C GLY A 240 -11.15 -11.17 -1.47
N LYS A 241 -10.94 -10.02 -2.13
CA LYS A 241 -10.14 -9.95 -3.36
C LYS A 241 -9.40 -8.62 -3.45
N MET A 242 -8.08 -8.67 -3.61
CA MET A 242 -7.34 -7.48 -4.09
C MET A 242 -7.87 -7.08 -5.47
N GLU A 243 -8.40 -5.87 -5.57
CA GLU A 243 -8.90 -5.32 -6.82
C GLU A 243 -7.81 -4.43 -7.45
N VAL A 244 -7.20 -4.92 -8.53
CA VAL A 244 -6.29 -4.11 -9.36
C VAL A 244 -7.14 -3.35 -10.38
N PHE A 245 -7.30 -2.05 -10.17
CA PHE A 245 -7.99 -1.19 -11.12
C PHE A 245 -7.00 -0.54 -12.09
N TRP A 246 -7.12 -0.92 -13.37
CA TRP A 246 -6.35 -0.31 -14.45
C TRP A 246 -7.16 0.78 -15.13
N THR A 247 -6.82 2.04 -14.87
CA THR A 247 -7.36 3.16 -15.64
C THR A 247 -6.40 3.45 -16.79
N GLY A 248 -6.48 2.66 -17.86
CA GLY A 248 -6.01 3.05 -19.20
C GLY A 248 -4.68 3.80 -19.25
N SER A 249 -3.55 3.18 -18.91
CA SER A 249 -2.26 3.88 -19.02
C SER A 249 -1.79 3.99 -20.48
N PRO A 250 -1.39 5.19 -20.96
CA PRO A 250 -0.68 5.33 -22.24
C PRO A 250 0.73 4.74 -22.18
N ARG A 251 1.26 4.43 -20.98
CA ARG A 251 2.57 3.78 -20.80
C ARG A 251 2.41 2.26 -20.77
N ARG A 252 3.36 1.58 -21.41
CA ARG A 252 3.42 0.12 -21.55
C ARG A 252 3.66 -0.57 -20.20
N CYS A 253 2.59 -0.94 -19.50
CA CYS A 253 2.62 -1.60 -18.18
C CYS A 253 1.78 -2.90 -18.17
N SER A 254 2.24 -3.91 -17.44
CA SER A 254 1.48 -5.13 -17.12
C SER A 254 1.59 -5.43 -15.63
N VAL A 255 0.51 -5.91 -15.01
CA VAL A 255 0.48 -6.28 -13.59
C VAL A 255 0.29 -7.79 -13.46
N SER A 256 1.08 -8.44 -12.59
CA SER A 256 0.97 -9.86 -12.25
C SER A 256 0.93 -10.02 -10.74
N GLY A 257 -0.17 -10.50 -10.17
CA GLY A 257 -0.27 -10.77 -8.73
C GLY A 257 0.37 -12.10 -8.33
N ALA A 258 1.05 -12.13 -7.19
CA ALA A 258 1.30 -13.37 -6.45
C ALA A 258 0.24 -13.46 -5.34
N TRP A 259 -0.58 -14.49 -5.38
CA TRP A 259 -1.78 -14.60 -4.54
C TRP A 259 -1.48 -15.45 -3.31
N SER A 260 -1.58 -14.86 -2.11
CA SER A 260 -1.76 -15.64 -0.89
C SER A 260 -2.83 -14.98 -0.02
N CYS A 261 -4.07 -15.44 -0.14
CA CYS A 261 -5.09 -15.22 0.88
C CYS A 261 -4.98 -16.39 1.86
N SER A 262 -4.33 -16.21 3.01
CA SER A 262 -4.27 -17.25 4.03
C SER A 262 -5.55 -17.22 4.88
N THR A 263 -6.66 -17.72 4.37
CA THR A 263 -7.79 -18.14 5.21
C THR A 263 -7.63 -19.61 5.54
N GLN A 264 -6.80 -19.94 6.54
CA GLN A 264 -6.86 -21.26 7.15
C GLN A 264 -7.78 -21.19 8.36
N SER A 265 -9.00 -21.72 8.18
CA SER A 265 -9.99 -21.93 9.23
C SER A 265 -9.36 -22.72 10.38
N ARG A 266 -9.09 -22.06 11.50
CA ARG A 266 -9.10 -22.74 12.79
C ARG A 266 -10.51 -22.64 13.33
N GLY A 267 -11.11 -23.81 13.55
CA GLY A 267 -12.37 -23.91 14.27
C GLY A 267 -12.25 -23.24 15.64
N GLU A 268 -13.42 -22.86 16.14
CA GLU A 268 -13.69 -22.20 17.44
C GLU A 268 -13.78 -20.67 17.39
N SER A 269 -15.05 -20.23 17.28
CA SER A 269 -15.64 -18.99 17.80
C SER A 269 -14.71 -17.84 18.16
N SER A 270 -14.36 -17.03 17.16
CA SER A 270 -14.02 -15.62 17.31
C SER A 270 -14.38 -14.90 16.00
N PRO A 271 -15.00 -13.70 16.02
CA PRO A 271 -15.57 -13.11 14.82
C PRO A 271 -14.45 -12.58 13.90
N ASN A 272 -14.33 -13.21 12.74
CA ASN A 272 -13.91 -12.65 11.45
C ASN A 272 -12.73 -11.65 11.45
N TYR A 273 -11.51 -12.16 11.26
CA TYR A 273 -10.41 -11.37 10.68
C TYR A 273 -10.70 -11.18 9.18
N THR A 274 -11.37 -10.09 8.81
CA THR A 274 -11.43 -9.64 7.42
C THR A 274 -10.14 -8.89 7.10
N CYS A 275 -9.29 -9.46 6.24
CA CYS A 275 -8.26 -8.70 5.52
C CYS A 275 -8.94 -7.50 4.87
N LEU A 276 -8.38 -6.31 5.07
CA LEU A 276 -8.82 -5.12 4.34
C LEU A 276 -8.25 -5.26 2.92
N ASP A 277 -9.12 -5.21 1.91
CA ASP A 277 -8.70 -5.38 0.52
C ASP A 277 -7.69 -4.29 0.13
N THR A 278 -6.51 -4.66 -0.38
CA THR A 278 -5.48 -3.69 -0.74
C THR A 278 -5.64 -3.16 -2.16
N PHE A 279 -5.19 -1.92 -2.39
CA PHE A 279 -5.38 -1.23 -3.66
C PHE A 279 -4.11 -0.69 -4.29
N MET A 280 -3.96 -0.98 -5.58
CA MET A 280 -2.97 -0.35 -6.44
C MET A 280 -3.68 0.20 -7.67
N LYS A 281 -3.55 1.50 -7.91
CA LYS A 281 -4.09 2.17 -9.10
C LYS A 281 -2.96 2.55 -10.04
N VAL A 282 -3.05 2.12 -11.28
CA VAL A 282 -2.21 2.67 -12.35
C VAL A 282 -2.96 3.86 -12.97
N MET A 283 -2.48 5.06 -12.67
CA MET A 283 -2.97 6.34 -13.20
C MET A 283 -2.27 6.63 -14.54
N GLY A 284 -2.99 7.25 -15.48
CA GLY A 284 -2.53 7.57 -16.83
C GLY A 284 -2.49 9.06 -17.08
#